data_AF-A0A7Y1W059-F1
#
_entry.id   AF-A0A7Y1W059-F1
#
_cell.length_a   1.000
_cell.length_b   1.000
_cell.length_c   1.000
_cell.angle_alpha   90.00
_cell.angle_beta   90.00
_cell.angle_gamma   90.00
#
_symmetry.space_group_name_H-M   'P 1'
#
loop_
_entity.id
_entity.type
_entity.pdbx_description
1 polymer ?
#
loop_
_entity_poly.entity_id
_entity_poly.type
_entity_poly.pdbx_seq_one_letter_code
_entity_poly.pdbx_strand_id
1 'polypeptide(L)'
;MSSCKKDETFASLVADGSAIDVSHNRSSKTRCLTDRQMEKIYEKQTFYRNEITQGREETMIKMQQDKSRSIVNDNLLTIPVHFIVVHAPGQSEGTGSNIPTARILSQLQVLNRDFLRKNPDAAKTPAIFPATNSQIQFCMATRDPNGNATTGISRYATNRNFDDNELQIKGETTWDPSAYLNVWIAPNIEGLGYAYLPSPQSLPARNEDGVVVLTEAFGGPNSGAQSPFDLGRTLTHEVGHYLGLDHIWGEGCSVDDGISDTPQQREENYGCPNHPSPSCGNKGDMFMNYMDYSDDHCLNAFTVGQAAYMRQILNTSRAALVRPGRTSCAVDPDDPDLPTCSDGIKNGGETGVDCGGPDCAPCNTSPGNVDAGITAVRQKSAQEDCSGSTRLGVTIRNFGNITLQRVRIVVARGSSIMTSLNWTGTLPPGAEREIELPAFILSEGNHNLIVRTEHPNGSIDANNSNNATNFSLTASGGNQMLLVIQPDDYAGDISWMIRNEAGTKVASGGGYKDGRISLIKEEICLPNGCYRLIVKDSYGDGICCDYGEGWYELRSGTGDILAASDGYYGYRETQWFCMEDLAFSRLNVERDQRLQTGNRVRKTPAGAIKSLN
;
A
#
# COMPACT_ATOMS: atom_id res chain seq x y z
N MET A 1 5.09 21.57 -43.46
CA MET A 1 5.66 21.27 -44.79
C MET A 1 6.37 19.92 -44.68
N SER A 2 5.98 18.95 -45.54
CA SER A 2 6.59 17.62 -45.81
C SER A 2 6.81 16.67 -44.62
N SER A 3 5.95 15.66 -44.36
CA SER A 3 5.86 14.33 -45.01
C SER A 3 7.05 13.42 -44.77
N CYS A 4 6.77 12.28 -44.12
CA CYS A 4 7.56 11.08 -43.94
C CYS A 4 8.53 10.79 -45.09
N LYS A 5 9.78 10.47 -44.74
CA LYS A 5 10.64 9.67 -45.61
C LYS A 5 10.46 8.20 -45.30
N LYS A 6 10.22 7.46 -46.38
CA LYS A 6 10.20 6.00 -46.48
C LYS A 6 11.59 5.43 -46.22
N ASP A 7 11.68 4.40 -45.39
CA ASP A 7 12.73 3.39 -45.51
C ASP A 7 12.26 2.34 -46.53
N GLU A 8 12.55 2.58 -47.81
CA GLU A 8 12.57 1.56 -48.85
C GLU A 8 14.00 1.46 -49.38
N THR A 9 14.71 0.38 -49.06
CA THR A 9 15.86 -0.06 -49.88
C THR A 9 15.78 -1.56 -50.12
N PHE A 10 15.28 -1.94 -51.30
CA PHE A 10 15.61 -3.21 -51.96
C PHE A 10 15.85 -2.97 -53.45
N ALA A 11 17.01 -3.50 -53.90
CA ALA A 11 17.40 -3.89 -55.25
C ALA A 11 17.79 -2.81 -56.30
N SER A 12 19.10 -2.72 -56.55
CA SER A 12 19.78 -2.92 -57.85
C SER A 12 20.82 -1.84 -58.16
N LEU A 13 22.11 -2.19 -58.05
CA LEU A 13 23.15 -1.96 -59.08
C LEU A 13 24.45 -2.65 -58.65
N VAL A 14 25.09 -3.28 -59.63
CA VAL A 14 26.26 -4.17 -59.55
C VAL A 14 27.57 -3.37 -59.63
N ALA A 15 28.61 -3.91 -59.00
CA ALA A 15 30.06 -3.61 -59.14
C ALA A 15 30.57 -2.27 -58.57
N ASP A 16 31.31 -2.31 -57.46
CA ASP A 16 32.78 -2.45 -57.49
C ASP A 16 33.30 -2.77 -56.08
N GLY A 17 34.40 -3.53 -56.00
CA GLY A 17 34.90 -4.10 -54.76
C GLY A 17 35.59 -3.09 -53.84
N SER A 18 35.19 -3.05 -52.57
CA SER A 18 36.09 -2.80 -51.44
C SER A 18 35.40 -3.20 -50.14
N ALA A 19 36.00 -4.17 -49.45
CA ALA A 19 35.48 -4.75 -48.22
C ALA A 19 35.49 -3.74 -47.07
N ILE A 20 34.33 -3.54 -46.43
CA ILE A 20 34.23 -3.07 -45.06
C ILE A 20 33.52 -4.18 -44.28
N ASP A 21 34.20 -4.66 -43.25
CA ASP A 21 33.84 -5.78 -42.38
C ASP A 21 32.54 -5.49 -41.62
N VAL A 22 31.46 -6.17 -41.99
CA VAL A 22 30.20 -6.17 -41.25
C VAL A 22 30.12 -7.49 -40.48
N SER A 23 30.58 -7.46 -39.24
CA SER A 23 30.17 -8.43 -38.22
C SER A 23 29.09 -7.78 -37.34
N HIS A 24 27.83 -7.86 -37.76
CA HIS A 24 26.66 -7.66 -36.89
C HIS A 24 25.85 -8.95 -36.90
N ASN A 25 26.01 -9.75 -35.84
CA ASN A 25 25.41 -11.07 -35.72
C ASN A 25 24.38 -11.07 -34.57
N ARG A 26 23.10 -11.27 -34.95
CA ARG A 26 21.88 -11.57 -34.17
C ARG A 26 21.19 -10.44 -33.36
N SER A 27 20.08 -9.95 -33.95
CA SER A 27 18.79 -9.67 -33.29
C SER A 27 18.69 -8.53 -32.26
N SER A 28 18.77 -7.26 -32.66
CA SER A 28 18.27 -6.15 -31.82
C SER A 28 16.78 -5.91 -32.11
N LYS A 29 15.89 -6.38 -31.22
CA LYS A 29 14.47 -5.97 -31.27
C LYS A 29 14.36 -4.46 -31.03
N THR A 30 13.40 -3.79 -31.68
CA THR A 30 13.13 -2.36 -31.45
C THR A 30 12.70 -2.11 -29.99
N ARG A 31 13.26 -1.08 -29.35
CA ARG A 31 13.06 -0.81 -27.91
C ARG A 31 11.60 -0.52 -27.55
N CYS A 32 10.95 0.39 -28.27
CA CYS A 32 9.54 0.75 -28.10
C CYS A 32 8.88 0.89 -29.48
N LEU A 33 7.62 0.46 -29.62
CA LEU A 33 6.84 0.56 -30.85
C LEU A 33 5.78 1.67 -30.81
N THR A 34 5.71 2.47 -29.74
CA THR A 34 4.66 3.49 -29.54
C THR A 34 4.55 4.44 -30.73
N ASP A 35 5.65 5.03 -31.21
CA ASP A 35 5.62 5.95 -32.36
C ASP A 35 5.05 5.28 -33.63
N ARG A 36 5.44 4.03 -33.88
CA ARG A 36 4.95 3.25 -35.03
C ARG A 36 3.46 2.92 -34.89
N GLN A 37 2.99 2.63 -33.68
CA GLN A 37 1.58 2.34 -33.45
C GLN A 37 0.71 3.59 -33.53
N MET A 38 1.21 4.73 -33.03
CA MET A 38 0.56 6.03 -33.20
C MET A 38 0.49 6.43 -34.67
N GLU A 39 1.55 6.21 -35.47
CA GLU A 39 1.51 6.49 -36.91
C GLU A 39 0.44 5.68 -37.64
N LYS A 40 0.31 4.38 -37.33
CA LYS A 40 -0.77 3.55 -37.89
C LYS A 40 -2.16 4.09 -37.55
N ILE A 41 -2.35 4.67 -36.36
CA ILE A 41 -3.61 5.33 -35.99
C ILE A 41 -3.80 6.61 -36.80
N TYR A 42 -2.76 7.44 -36.92
CA TYR A 42 -2.80 8.69 -37.67
C TYR A 42 -3.13 8.48 -39.16
N GLU A 43 -2.62 7.41 -39.77
CA GLU A 43 -2.94 7.03 -41.15
C GLU A 43 -4.41 6.63 -41.32
N LYS A 44 -5.00 5.94 -40.33
CA LYS A 44 -6.41 5.51 -40.36
C LYS A 44 -7.37 6.64 -39.99
N GLN A 45 -6.94 7.54 -39.12
CA GLN A 45 -7.73 8.61 -38.50
C GLN A 45 -6.93 9.91 -38.53
N THR A 46 -6.98 10.62 -39.66
CA THR A 46 -6.16 11.84 -39.87
C THR A 46 -6.46 12.98 -38.89
N PHE A 47 -7.63 12.97 -38.23
CA PHE A 47 -7.98 13.93 -37.18
C PHE A 47 -7.25 13.64 -35.86
N TYR A 48 -6.91 12.38 -35.59
CA TYR A 48 -6.34 11.92 -34.31
C TYR A 48 -4.97 12.55 -34.04
N ARG A 49 -4.18 12.80 -35.10
CA ARG A 49 -2.90 13.51 -34.99
C ARG A 49 -3.09 14.93 -34.42
N ASN A 50 -4.09 15.65 -34.91
CA ASN A 50 -4.36 17.01 -34.44
C ASN A 50 -4.88 17.00 -33.00
N GLU A 51 -5.71 16.02 -32.63
CA GLU A 51 -6.24 15.89 -31.28
C GLU A 51 -5.16 15.54 -30.24
N ILE A 52 -4.20 14.67 -30.58
CA ILE A 52 -3.06 14.38 -29.71
C ILE A 52 -2.20 15.63 -29.50
N THR A 53 -1.83 16.33 -30.58
CA THR A 53 -1.03 17.56 -30.49
C THR A 53 -1.75 18.66 -29.69
N GLN A 54 -3.02 18.93 -30.00
CA GLN A 54 -3.83 19.93 -29.27
C GLN A 54 -4.04 19.52 -27.82
N GLY A 55 -4.28 18.23 -27.57
CA GLY A 55 -4.46 17.69 -26.23
C GLY A 55 -3.23 17.85 -25.35
N ARG A 56 -2.03 17.69 -25.92
CA ARG A 56 -0.76 17.98 -25.25
C ARG A 56 -0.67 19.44 -24.84
N GLU A 57 -0.89 20.36 -25.79
CA GLU A 57 -0.86 21.81 -25.53
C GLU A 57 -1.86 22.21 -24.43
N GLU A 58 -3.08 21.70 -24.49
CA GLU A 58 -4.10 21.97 -23.47
C GLU A 58 -3.72 21.43 -22.10
N THR A 59 -3.11 20.25 -22.04
CA THR A 59 -2.64 19.65 -20.78
C THR A 59 -1.52 20.50 -20.18
N MET A 60 -0.57 20.97 -20.99
CA MET A 60 0.49 21.89 -20.55
C MET A 60 -0.07 23.21 -20.03
N ILE A 61 -1.04 23.82 -20.74
CA ILE A 61 -1.70 25.06 -20.33
C ILE A 61 -2.40 24.87 -18.97
N LYS A 62 -3.15 23.77 -18.79
CA LYS A 62 -3.81 23.48 -17.51
C LYS A 62 -2.79 23.27 -16.39
N MET A 63 -1.70 22.54 -16.65
CA MET A 63 -0.62 22.35 -15.67
C MET A 63 -0.01 23.69 -15.21
N GLN A 64 0.21 24.62 -16.14
CA GLN A 64 0.70 25.97 -15.81
C GLN A 64 -0.33 26.78 -15.00
N GLN A 65 -1.61 26.69 -15.37
CA GLN A 65 -2.70 27.36 -14.64
C GLN A 65 -2.85 26.81 -13.20
N ASP A 66 -2.82 25.49 -13.01
CA ASP A 66 -2.97 24.86 -11.69
C ASP A 66 -1.78 25.19 -10.78
N LYS A 67 -0.56 25.21 -11.35
CA LYS A 67 0.64 25.71 -10.66
C LYS A 67 0.49 27.16 -10.21
N SER A 68 -0.04 28.04 -11.08
CA SER A 68 -0.27 29.46 -10.74
C SER A 68 -1.31 29.66 -9.64
N ARG A 69 -2.26 28.72 -9.50
CA ARG A 69 -3.32 28.74 -8.48
C ARG A 69 -2.91 28.06 -7.18
N SER A 70 -1.67 27.56 -7.06
CA SER A 70 -1.22 26.72 -5.94
C SER A 70 -2.09 25.50 -5.69
N ILE A 71 -2.77 25.00 -6.73
CA ILE A 71 -3.51 23.74 -6.69
C ILE A 71 -2.49 22.63 -6.96
N VAL A 72 -1.56 22.44 -6.02
CA VAL A 72 -0.67 21.27 -6.06
C VAL A 72 -1.41 20.18 -5.31
N ASN A 73 -2.17 19.39 -6.07
CA ASN A 73 -2.79 18.19 -5.52
C ASN A 73 -1.68 17.18 -5.31
N ASP A 74 -1.25 16.99 -4.07
CA ASP A 74 -0.15 16.10 -3.66
C ASP A 74 -0.69 14.76 -3.10
N ASN A 75 -1.92 14.43 -3.50
CA ASN A 75 -2.55 13.18 -3.10
C ASN A 75 -2.03 12.02 -3.95
N LEU A 76 -1.82 10.88 -3.31
CA LEU A 76 -1.48 9.64 -3.99
C LEU A 76 -2.61 9.23 -4.95
N LEU A 77 -2.29 9.12 -6.23
CA LEU A 77 -3.21 8.68 -7.27
C LEU A 77 -2.99 7.18 -7.51
N THR A 78 -4.01 6.37 -7.25
CA THR A 78 -3.91 4.92 -7.31
C THR A 78 -4.62 4.36 -8.54
N ILE A 79 -3.90 3.63 -9.39
CA ILE A 79 -4.37 3.04 -10.64
C ILE A 79 -4.53 1.51 -10.48
N PRO A 80 -5.76 0.97 -10.62
CA PRO A 80 -5.97 -0.47 -10.67
C PRO A 80 -5.41 -1.06 -11.97
N VAL A 81 -4.64 -2.15 -11.85
CA VAL A 81 -4.01 -2.83 -12.99
C VAL A 81 -4.65 -4.20 -13.21
N HIS A 82 -4.95 -4.48 -14.47
CA HIS A 82 -5.35 -5.79 -14.96
C HIS A 82 -4.25 -6.32 -15.86
N PHE A 83 -3.57 -7.39 -15.43
CA PHE A 83 -2.52 -8.05 -16.19
C PHE A 83 -3.09 -9.19 -17.02
N ILE A 84 -2.81 -9.21 -18.32
CA ILE A 84 -3.27 -10.23 -19.27
C ILE A 84 -2.06 -11.00 -19.80
N VAL A 85 -1.87 -12.23 -19.33
CA VAL A 85 -0.82 -13.13 -19.83
C VAL A 85 -1.34 -13.87 -21.05
N VAL A 86 -0.78 -13.56 -22.22
CA VAL A 86 -1.09 -14.28 -23.47
C VAL A 86 -0.11 -15.43 -23.63
N HIS A 87 -0.62 -16.66 -23.70
CA HIS A 87 0.23 -17.84 -23.74
C HIS A 87 -0.31 -18.94 -24.66
N ALA A 88 0.57 -19.89 -25.02
CA ALA A 88 0.15 -21.01 -25.84
C ALA A 88 -0.75 -21.98 -25.04
N PRO A 89 -1.73 -22.65 -25.66
CA PRO A 89 -2.58 -23.61 -24.99
C PRO A 89 -1.79 -24.78 -24.41
N GLY A 90 -2.24 -25.29 -23.26
CA GLY A 90 -1.59 -26.43 -22.57
C GLY A 90 -0.38 -26.07 -21.71
N GLN A 91 0.07 -24.81 -21.70
CA GLN A 91 1.10 -24.35 -20.77
C GLN A 91 0.51 -24.12 -19.37
N SER A 92 1.04 -24.82 -18.36
CA SER A 92 0.75 -24.51 -16.96
C SER A 92 1.44 -23.21 -16.55
N GLU A 93 0.96 -22.57 -15.49
CA GLU A 93 1.67 -21.43 -14.91
C GLU A 93 3.13 -21.78 -14.61
N GLY A 94 4.04 -20.86 -14.94
CA GLY A 94 5.48 -21.05 -14.83
C GLY A 94 6.15 -21.71 -16.04
N THR A 95 5.41 -22.05 -17.09
CA THR A 95 5.96 -22.73 -18.29
C THR A 95 5.76 -21.92 -19.56
N GLY A 96 6.79 -21.89 -20.41
CA GLY A 96 6.74 -21.16 -21.68
C GLY A 96 6.42 -19.67 -21.48
N SER A 97 5.43 -19.17 -22.22
CA SER A 97 4.97 -17.79 -22.09
C SER A 97 3.90 -17.59 -21.00
N ASN A 98 3.41 -18.67 -20.39
CA ASN A 98 2.51 -18.60 -19.25
C ASN A 98 3.30 -18.33 -17.95
N ILE A 99 3.83 -17.11 -17.83
CA ILE A 99 4.75 -16.71 -16.76
C ILE A 99 4.16 -16.87 -15.35
N PRO A 100 4.98 -17.14 -14.32
CA PRO A 100 4.50 -17.31 -12.95
C PRO A 100 3.95 -16.00 -12.37
N THR A 101 2.96 -16.09 -11.48
CA THR A 101 2.34 -14.93 -10.80
C THR A 101 3.37 -14.07 -10.08
N ALA A 102 4.40 -14.70 -9.47
CA ALA A 102 5.51 -13.98 -8.83
C ALA A 102 6.22 -12.99 -9.77
N ARG A 103 6.35 -13.33 -11.06
CA ARG A 103 6.93 -12.42 -12.07
C ARG A 103 6.07 -11.19 -12.31
N ILE A 104 4.75 -11.33 -12.29
CA ILE A 104 3.81 -10.20 -12.41
C ILE A 104 3.87 -9.31 -11.17
N LEU A 105 3.89 -9.90 -9.98
CA LEU A 105 4.02 -9.16 -8.72
C LEU A 105 5.34 -8.38 -8.66
N SER A 106 6.45 -8.99 -9.10
CA SER A 106 7.75 -8.31 -9.18
C SER A 106 7.71 -7.08 -10.10
N GLN A 107 6.99 -7.15 -11.23
CA GLN A 107 6.83 -6.02 -12.13
C GLN A 107 6.00 -4.90 -11.50
N LEU A 108 4.91 -5.24 -10.79
CA LEU A 108 4.10 -4.25 -10.09
C LEU A 108 4.92 -3.50 -9.02
N GLN A 109 5.83 -4.18 -8.34
CA GLN A 109 6.74 -3.57 -7.38
C GLN A 109 7.72 -2.61 -8.03
N VAL A 110 8.32 -3.01 -9.15
CA VAL A 110 9.19 -2.14 -9.95
C VAL A 110 8.43 -0.88 -10.37
N LEU A 111 7.21 -1.03 -10.88
CA LEU A 111 6.39 0.09 -11.31
C LEU A 111 6.12 1.06 -10.15
N ASN A 112 5.75 0.54 -8.96
CA ASN A 112 5.58 1.37 -7.77
C ASN A 112 6.88 2.00 -7.28
N ARG A 113 8.01 1.29 -7.33
CA ARG A 113 9.33 1.82 -6.94
C ARG A 113 9.72 2.99 -7.85
N ASP A 114 9.54 2.86 -9.16
CA ASP A 114 9.93 3.88 -10.14
C ASP A 114 9.04 5.11 -10.06
N PHE A 115 7.71 4.91 -10.07
CA PHE A 115 6.77 6.03 -10.02
C PHE A 115 6.77 6.73 -8.65
N LEU A 116 7.12 6.05 -7.56
CA LEU A 116 7.23 6.66 -6.24
C LEU A 116 8.66 7.12 -5.89
N ARG A 117 9.62 6.98 -6.81
CA ARG A 117 11.05 7.25 -6.58
C ARG A 117 11.62 6.53 -5.36
N LYS A 118 11.15 5.31 -5.12
CA LYS A 118 11.64 4.35 -4.12
C LYS A 118 12.59 3.30 -4.73
N ASN A 119 12.97 3.46 -6.00
CA ASN A 119 13.90 2.59 -6.69
C ASN A 119 15.33 2.71 -6.10
N PRO A 120 16.03 1.61 -5.78
CA PRO A 120 17.35 1.65 -5.13
C PRO A 120 18.43 2.40 -5.93
N ASP A 121 18.31 2.43 -7.24
CA ASP A 121 19.19 3.13 -8.18
C ASP A 121 18.88 4.62 -8.34
N ALA A 122 17.87 5.18 -7.65
CA ALA A 122 17.54 6.61 -7.68
C ALA A 122 18.72 7.51 -7.25
N ALA A 123 19.61 6.99 -6.40
CA ALA A 123 20.83 7.68 -5.97
C ALA A 123 21.86 7.85 -7.11
N LYS A 124 21.73 7.10 -8.21
CA LYS A 124 22.60 7.22 -9.39
C LYS A 124 22.20 8.39 -10.30
N THR A 125 21.01 8.99 -10.11
CA THR A 125 20.60 10.17 -10.89
C THR A 125 21.59 11.33 -10.64
N PRO A 126 22.27 11.87 -11.67
CA PRO A 126 23.15 13.02 -11.51
C PRO A 126 22.41 14.23 -10.92
N ALA A 127 23.02 14.92 -9.96
CA ALA A 127 22.40 16.00 -9.20
C ALA A 127 21.93 17.21 -10.05
N ILE A 128 22.39 17.32 -11.29
CA ILE A 128 21.95 18.36 -12.25
C ILE A 128 20.51 18.12 -12.75
N PHE A 129 20.02 16.88 -12.71
CA PHE A 129 18.70 16.53 -13.21
C PHE A 129 17.69 16.45 -12.06
N PRO A 130 16.67 17.34 -12.03
CA PRO A 130 15.65 17.31 -11.00
C PRO A 130 14.73 16.12 -11.22
N ALA A 131 14.70 15.20 -10.27
CA ALA A 131 13.88 14.00 -10.34
C ALA A 131 13.08 13.80 -9.05
N THR A 132 11.84 13.30 -9.19
CA THR A 132 10.86 13.31 -8.09
C THR A 132 10.01 12.05 -8.04
N ASN A 133 9.32 11.87 -6.91
CA ASN A 133 8.19 10.98 -6.76
C ASN A 133 6.99 11.56 -7.54
N SER A 134 6.36 10.77 -8.41
CA SER A 134 5.19 11.18 -9.19
C SER A 134 3.86 11.13 -8.43
N GLN A 135 3.87 10.48 -7.26
CA GLN A 135 2.69 10.17 -6.44
C GLN A 135 1.60 9.44 -7.22
N ILE A 136 2.03 8.59 -8.14
CA ILE A 136 1.18 7.63 -8.84
C ILE A 136 1.58 6.25 -8.31
N GLN A 137 0.59 5.51 -7.84
CA GLN A 137 0.73 4.14 -7.37
C GLN A 137 -0.14 3.22 -8.22
N PHE A 138 0.29 1.98 -8.33
CA PHE A 138 -0.40 0.91 -9.03
C PHE A 138 -0.73 -0.21 -8.04
N CYS A 139 -1.86 -0.87 -8.26
CA CYS A 139 -2.35 -1.95 -7.43
C CYS A 139 -2.98 -3.04 -8.30
N MET A 140 -2.96 -4.28 -7.82
CA MET A 140 -3.75 -5.34 -8.44
C MET A 140 -5.24 -5.00 -8.33
N ALA A 141 -5.95 -5.13 -9.44
CA ALA A 141 -7.41 -5.08 -9.39
C ALA A 141 -7.95 -6.23 -8.53
N THR A 142 -8.80 -5.92 -7.55
CA THR A 142 -9.42 -6.90 -6.65
C THR A 142 -10.86 -7.22 -7.00
N ARG A 143 -11.45 -6.45 -7.92
CA ARG A 143 -12.75 -6.74 -8.53
C ARG A 143 -12.65 -6.73 -10.04
N ASP A 144 -13.36 -7.64 -10.69
CA ASP A 144 -13.54 -7.67 -12.14
C ASP A 144 -14.61 -6.64 -12.58
N PRO A 145 -14.84 -6.43 -13.90
CA PRO A 145 -15.88 -5.53 -14.39
C PRO A 145 -17.31 -5.90 -13.98
N ASN A 146 -17.56 -7.15 -13.55
CA ASN A 146 -18.85 -7.61 -13.06
C ASN A 146 -18.99 -7.46 -11.53
N GLY A 147 -17.95 -6.98 -10.85
CA GLY A 147 -17.90 -6.78 -9.41
C GLY A 147 -17.46 -8.00 -8.59
N ASN A 148 -17.10 -9.12 -9.25
CA ASN A 148 -16.63 -10.34 -8.58
C ASN A 148 -15.19 -10.17 -8.09
N ALA A 149 -14.82 -10.89 -7.03
CA ALA A 149 -13.44 -10.93 -6.57
C ALA A 149 -12.51 -11.51 -7.65
N THR A 150 -11.33 -10.92 -7.81
CA THR A 150 -10.32 -11.36 -8.79
C THR A 150 -8.92 -11.12 -8.23
N THR A 151 -7.94 -11.83 -8.80
CA THR A 151 -6.52 -11.59 -8.55
C THR A 151 -5.96 -10.43 -9.40
N GLY A 152 -6.75 -9.92 -10.34
CA GLY A 152 -6.29 -8.91 -11.31
C GLY A 152 -5.43 -9.48 -12.43
N ILE A 153 -5.35 -10.81 -12.54
CA ILE A 153 -4.58 -11.51 -13.58
C ILE A 153 -5.51 -12.38 -14.41
N SER A 154 -5.54 -12.14 -15.72
CA SER A 154 -6.16 -13.02 -16.70
C SER A 154 -5.09 -13.78 -17.46
N ARG A 155 -5.25 -15.10 -17.60
CA ARG A 155 -4.38 -15.95 -18.41
C ARG A 155 -5.16 -16.40 -19.65
N TYR A 156 -4.76 -15.90 -20.82
CA TYR A 156 -5.46 -16.09 -22.08
C TYR A 156 -4.66 -17.05 -22.98
N ALA A 157 -5.15 -18.29 -23.05
CA ALA A 157 -4.55 -19.34 -23.86
C ALA A 157 -5.00 -19.23 -25.33
N THR A 158 -4.06 -19.08 -26.26
CA THR A 158 -4.36 -18.99 -27.70
C THR A 158 -3.22 -19.48 -28.58
N ASN A 159 -3.57 -20.07 -29.72
CA ASN A 159 -2.62 -20.37 -30.80
C ASN A 159 -2.42 -19.19 -31.77
N ARG A 160 -3.17 -18.10 -31.58
CA ARG A 160 -3.07 -16.90 -32.43
C ARG A 160 -1.73 -16.19 -32.15
N ASN A 161 -1.05 -15.78 -33.21
CA ASN A 161 0.04 -14.82 -33.09
C ASN A 161 -0.53 -13.47 -32.61
N PHE A 162 0.14 -12.82 -31.64
CA PHE A 162 -0.37 -11.61 -31.02
C PHE A 162 -0.38 -10.44 -32.00
N ASP A 163 0.73 -10.15 -32.68
CA ASP A 163 0.83 -9.03 -33.64
C ASP A 163 -0.19 -9.17 -34.78
N ASP A 164 -0.38 -10.38 -35.30
CA ASP A 164 -1.33 -10.64 -36.40
C ASP A 164 -2.81 -10.52 -35.96
N ASN A 165 -3.10 -10.71 -34.66
CA ASN A 165 -4.46 -10.83 -34.14
C ASN A 165 -4.72 -9.87 -32.95
N GLU A 166 -3.96 -8.78 -32.85
CA GLU A 166 -3.90 -7.91 -31.68
C GLU A 166 -5.29 -7.40 -31.29
N LEU A 167 -5.99 -6.75 -32.22
CA LEU A 167 -7.30 -6.14 -31.96
C LEU A 167 -8.36 -7.17 -31.53
N GLN A 168 -8.26 -8.40 -32.03
CA GLN A 168 -9.14 -9.49 -31.64
C GLN A 168 -8.83 -9.97 -30.22
N ILE A 169 -7.56 -10.24 -29.91
CA ILE A 169 -7.12 -10.69 -28.59
C ILE A 169 -7.44 -9.61 -27.55
N LYS A 170 -7.10 -8.35 -27.81
CA LYS A 170 -7.45 -7.23 -26.95
C LYS A 170 -8.97 -7.10 -26.81
N GLY A 171 -9.74 -7.19 -27.89
CA GLY A 171 -11.20 -7.16 -27.85
C GLY A 171 -11.84 -8.21 -26.91
N GLU A 172 -11.26 -9.40 -26.87
CA GLU A 172 -11.72 -10.51 -26.02
C GLU A 172 -11.27 -10.42 -24.56
N THR A 173 -10.17 -9.70 -24.27
CA THR A 173 -9.51 -9.72 -22.94
C THR A 173 -9.58 -8.39 -22.18
N THR A 174 -9.88 -7.28 -22.86
CA THR A 174 -9.90 -5.93 -22.25
C THR A 174 -10.96 -5.80 -21.16
N TRP A 175 -10.57 -5.28 -20.00
CA TRP A 175 -11.48 -4.70 -19.01
C TRP A 175 -11.70 -3.21 -19.26
N ASP A 176 -12.78 -2.64 -18.71
CA ASP A 176 -13.13 -1.21 -18.91
C ASP A 176 -11.91 -0.28 -18.67
N PRO A 177 -11.35 0.35 -19.73
CA PRO A 177 -10.16 1.19 -19.62
C PRO A 177 -10.38 2.46 -18.79
N SER A 178 -11.64 2.82 -18.52
CA SER A 178 -11.96 3.92 -17.61
C SER A 178 -11.78 3.56 -16.13
N ALA A 179 -11.63 2.26 -15.82
CA ALA A 179 -11.50 1.73 -14.47
C ALA A 179 -10.20 0.96 -14.23
N TYR A 180 -9.55 0.44 -15.29
CA TYR A 180 -8.36 -0.38 -15.19
C TYR A 180 -7.32 0.01 -16.23
N LEU A 181 -6.04 0.03 -15.82
CA LEU A 181 -4.92 -0.07 -16.75
C LEU A 181 -4.80 -1.53 -17.19
N ASN A 182 -5.08 -1.81 -18.47
CA ASN A 182 -4.88 -3.13 -19.05
C ASN A 182 -3.42 -3.27 -19.52
N VAL A 183 -2.74 -4.33 -19.08
CA VAL A 183 -1.35 -4.64 -19.46
C VAL A 183 -1.29 -6.02 -20.10
N TRP A 184 -1.07 -6.09 -21.40
CA TRP A 184 -0.88 -7.35 -22.13
C TRP A 184 0.58 -7.78 -22.13
N ILE A 185 0.81 -9.02 -21.74
CA ILE A 185 2.12 -9.66 -21.70
C ILE A 185 2.11 -10.71 -22.80
N ALA A 186 2.83 -10.46 -23.89
CA ALA A 186 2.72 -11.24 -25.13
C ALA A 186 4.10 -11.70 -25.63
N PRO A 187 4.27 -12.98 -26.05
CA PRO A 187 5.58 -13.54 -26.40
C PRO A 187 6.05 -13.23 -27.83
N ASN A 188 5.16 -12.75 -28.70
CA ASN A 188 5.42 -12.59 -30.13
C ASN A 188 5.10 -11.18 -30.59
N ILE A 189 5.79 -10.19 -30.03
CA ILE A 189 5.73 -8.81 -30.51
C ILE A 189 7.08 -8.39 -31.14
N GLU A 190 7.01 -7.56 -32.19
CA GLU A 190 8.18 -7.06 -32.96
C GLU A 190 9.16 -6.17 -32.16
N GLY A 191 8.74 -5.62 -31.02
CA GLY A 191 9.56 -4.77 -30.13
C GLY A 191 9.56 -5.27 -28.68
N LEU A 192 9.95 -4.42 -27.72
CA LEU A 192 9.85 -4.78 -26.30
C LEU A 192 8.53 -4.33 -25.66
N GLY A 193 7.93 -3.27 -26.16
CA GLY A 193 6.64 -2.79 -25.69
C GLY A 193 6.08 -1.66 -26.54
N TYR A 194 4.86 -1.28 -26.25
CA TYR A 194 4.22 -0.06 -26.74
C TYR A 194 3.00 0.31 -25.90
N ALA A 195 2.62 1.58 -25.98
CA ALA A 195 1.36 2.11 -25.49
C ALA A 195 0.72 3.00 -26.55
N TYR A 196 -0.39 3.65 -26.17
CA TYR A 196 -1.04 4.68 -26.97
C TYR A 196 -1.17 5.95 -26.15
N LEU A 197 -0.81 7.08 -26.76
CA LEU A 197 -0.86 8.38 -26.12
C LEU A 197 -2.33 8.82 -25.90
N PRO A 198 -2.68 9.38 -24.73
CA PRO A 198 -4.00 9.95 -24.48
C PRO A 198 -4.11 11.40 -24.97
N SER A 199 -5.32 11.84 -25.31
CA SER A 199 -5.67 13.27 -25.37
C SER A 199 -6.96 13.56 -24.57
N PRO A 200 -7.19 14.81 -24.12
CA PRO A 200 -8.45 15.21 -23.49
C PRO A 200 -9.68 15.04 -24.38
N GLN A 201 -9.50 15.09 -25.70
CA GLN A 201 -10.55 14.99 -26.72
C GLN A 201 -10.81 13.54 -27.13
N SER A 202 -9.74 12.74 -27.18
CA SER A 202 -9.74 11.37 -27.69
C SER A 202 -8.83 10.48 -26.86
N LEU A 203 -9.45 9.50 -26.21
CA LEU A 203 -8.74 8.32 -25.70
C LEU A 203 -8.67 7.26 -26.81
N PRO A 204 -7.65 6.38 -26.78
CA PRO A 204 -7.58 5.25 -27.71
C PRO A 204 -8.86 4.42 -27.65
N ALA A 205 -9.18 3.69 -28.72
CA ALA A 205 -10.34 2.82 -28.72
C ALA A 205 -10.24 1.80 -27.58
N ARG A 206 -11.39 1.30 -27.10
CA ARG A 206 -11.44 0.39 -25.94
C ARG A 206 -10.41 -0.75 -26.05
N ASN A 207 -10.31 -1.39 -27.21
CA ASN A 207 -9.42 -2.51 -27.49
C ASN A 207 -8.01 -2.09 -27.93
N GLU A 208 -7.66 -0.82 -27.81
CA GLU A 208 -6.33 -0.26 -28.04
C GLU A 208 -5.76 0.29 -26.72
N ASP A 209 -6.60 0.90 -25.87
CA ASP A 209 -6.19 1.59 -24.64
C ASP A 209 -5.57 0.66 -23.58
N GLY A 210 -4.29 0.88 -23.31
CA GLY A 210 -3.48 0.15 -22.34
C GLY A 210 -2.03 0.02 -22.82
N VAL A 211 -1.34 -0.99 -22.30
CA VAL A 211 0.09 -1.21 -22.54
C VAL A 211 0.33 -2.65 -22.98
N VAL A 212 1.22 -2.86 -23.95
CA VAL A 212 1.69 -4.19 -24.35
C VAL A 212 3.18 -4.29 -24.06
N VAL A 213 3.60 -5.40 -23.47
CA VAL A 213 5.01 -5.69 -23.17
C VAL A 213 5.35 -7.10 -23.63
N LEU A 214 6.54 -7.25 -24.22
CA LEU A 214 7.11 -8.53 -24.62
C LEU A 214 7.32 -9.41 -23.39
N THR A 215 6.87 -10.67 -23.44
CA THR A 215 7.00 -11.61 -22.33
C THR A 215 8.45 -11.70 -21.81
N GLU A 216 9.46 -11.66 -22.67
CA GLU A 216 10.87 -11.72 -22.30
C GLU A 216 11.37 -10.46 -21.57
N ALA A 217 10.76 -9.29 -21.77
CA ALA A 217 11.17 -8.01 -21.18
C ALA A 217 10.27 -7.54 -20.00
N PHE A 218 9.36 -8.41 -19.56
CA PHE A 218 8.41 -8.12 -18.49
C PHE A 218 8.84 -8.77 -17.17
N GLY A 219 8.70 -8.10 -16.03
CA GLY A 219 9.10 -8.62 -14.73
C GLY A 219 10.18 -7.77 -14.09
N GLY A 220 10.23 -7.77 -12.76
CA GLY A 220 11.34 -7.18 -12.03
C GLY A 220 12.62 -7.99 -12.16
N PRO A 221 13.71 -7.55 -11.52
CA PRO A 221 14.96 -8.28 -11.56
C PRO A 221 14.68 -9.77 -11.22
N ASN A 222 15.28 -10.68 -11.99
CA ASN A 222 15.35 -12.12 -11.63
C ASN A 222 14.08 -12.91 -11.57
N SER A 223 13.03 -12.28 -12.05
CA SER A 223 11.75 -12.90 -12.29
C SER A 223 11.75 -13.83 -13.51
N GLY A 224 12.84 -13.87 -14.28
CA GLY A 224 12.97 -14.60 -15.55
C GLY A 224 12.88 -13.71 -16.79
N ALA A 225 12.94 -12.38 -16.62
CA ALA A 225 13.16 -11.43 -17.71
C ALA A 225 14.59 -11.53 -18.28
N GLN A 226 14.76 -11.14 -19.54
CA GLN A 226 15.99 -11.31 -20.29
C GLN A 226 16.80 -10.01 -20.33
N SER A 227 18.05 -10.11 -19.88
CA SER A 227 19.04 -9.03 -19.98
C SER A 227 19.23 -8.58 -21.43
N PRO A 228 19.38 -7.27 -21.72
CA PRO A 228 19.56 -6.16 -20.76
C PRO A 228 18.27 -5.48 -20.29
N PHE A 229 17.10 -6.07 -20.58
CA PHE A 229 15.77 -5.51 -20.27
C PHE A 229 15.07 -6.33 -19.19
N ASP A 230 15.78 -6.57 -18.10
CA ASP A 230 15.43 -7.53 -17.05
C ASP A 230 15.12 -6.91 -15.69
N LEU A 231 15.02 -5.58 -15.58
CA LEU A 231 14.66 -4.91 -14.31
C LEU A 231 13.25 -4.29 -14.35
N GLY A 232 12.49 -4.58 -15.40
CA GLY A 232 11.09 -4.18 -15.56
C GLY A 232 10.89 -2.74 -16.00
N ARG A 233 11.94 -2.06 -16.50
CA ARG A 233 11.84 -0.66 -16.95
C ARG A 233 11.10 -0.51 -18.27
N THR A 234 11.00 -1.59 -19.05
CA THR A 234 10.14 -1.61 -20.23
C THR A 234 8.70 -1.25 -19.88
N LEU A 235 8.10 -1.87 -18.85
CA LEU A 235 6.75 -1.47 -18.45
C LEU A 235 6.70 -0.04 -17.90
N THR A 236 7.71 0.39 -17.12
CA THR A 236 7.80 1.77 -16.62
C THR A 236 7.78 2.79 -17.77
N HIS A 237 8.56 2.54 -18.83
CA HIS A 237 8.62 3.35 -20.04
C HIS A 237 7.26 3.40 -20.75
N GLU A 238 6.66 2.25 -21.03
CA GLU A 238 5.37 2.21 -21.74
C GLU A 238 4.22 2.82 -20.91
N VAL A 239 4.25 2.70 -19.58
CA VAL A 239 3.28 3.37 -18.72
C VAL A 239 3.49 4.89 -18.74
N GLY A 240 4.74 5.37 -18.91
CA GLY A 240 5.02 6.78 -19.19
C GLY A 240 4.29 7.28 -20.44
N HIS A 241 4.36 6.54 -21.55
CA HIS A 241 3.57 6.83 -22.75
C HIS A 241 2.06 6.73 -22.53
N TYR A 242 1.57 5.71 -21.83
CA TYR A 242 0.16 5.58 -21.47
C TYR A 242 -0.37 6.82 -20.70
N LEU A 243 0.52 7.44 -19.92
CA LEU A 243 0.28 8.69 -19.18
C LEU A 243 0.74 9.95 -19.94
N GLY A 244 1.00 9.84 -21.24
CA GLY A 244 1.17 10.94 -22.20
C GLY A 244 2.58 11.49 -22.36
N LEU A 245 3.59 10.88 -21.77
CA LEU A 245 4.98 11.28 -22.02
C LEU A 245 5.39 10.86 -23.43
N ASP A 246 6.17 11.72 -24.08
CA ASP A 246 6.88 11.37 -25.32
C ASP A 246 8.28 10.86 -24.97
N HIS A 247 8.97 10.30 -25.94
CA HIS A 247 10.41 10.08 -25.86
C HIS A 247 11.14 11.40 -25.58
N ILE A 248 12.22 11.37 -24.78
CA ILE A 248 12.93 12.61 -24.36
C ILE A 248 13.78 13.24 -25.48
N TRP A 249 13.95 12.54 -26.60
CA TRP A 249 14.64 13.04 -27.78
C TRP A 249 13.62 13.33 -28.89
N GLY A 250 14.04 14.14 -29.86
CA GLY A 250 13.23 14.49 -31.03
C GLY A 250 13.96 14.22 -32.35
N GLU A 251 13.42 14.76 -33.44
CA GLU A 251 14.10 14.82 -34.74
C GLU A 251 15.28 15.81 -34.68
N GLY A 252 16.43 15.31 -34.21
CA GLY A 252 17.61 16.12 -33.98
C GLY A 252 17.37 17.15 -32.86
N CYS A 253 17.84 18.38 -33.06
CA CYS A 253 17.65 19.46 -32.08
C CYS A 253 16.46 20.38 -32.43
N SER A 254 15.51 19.90 -33.24
CA SER A 254 14.39 20.73 -33.72
C SER A 254 13.05 20.38 -33.08
N VAL A 255 12.93 19.16 -32.56
CA VAL A 255 11.75 18.66 -31.85
C VAL A 255 12.17 18.41 -30.40
N ASP A 256 11.26 18.69 -29.50
CA ASP A 256 11.44 18.59 -28.05
C ASP A 256 10.27 17.79 -27.48
N ASP A 257 10.49 17.11 -26.36
CA ASP A 257 9.40 16.43 -25.65
C ASP A 257 8.44 17.44 -25.00
N GLY A 258 8.75 18.74 -25.00
CA GLY A 258 7.91 19.79 -24.45
C GLY A 258 7.88 19.84 -22.93
N ILE A 259 8.73 19.07 -22.25
CA ILE A 259 8.90 19.10 -20.80
C ILE A 259 10.16 19.90 -20.47
N SER A 260 10.02 21.06 -19.83
CA SER A 260 11.13 22.01 -19.68
C SER A 260 12.34 21.53 -18.87
N ASP A 261 12.19 20.48 -18.06
CA ASP A 261 13.24 19.95 -17.18
C ASP A 261 13.85 18.62 -17.65
N THR A 262 13.44 18.12 -18.82
CA THR A 262 14.21 17.19 -19.64
C THR A 262 15.10 18.03 -20.58
N PRO A 263 16.43 17.85 -20.56
CA PRO A 263 17.31 18.58 -21.47
C PRO A 263 17.03 18.16 -22.91
N GLN A 264 16.95 19.14 -23.83
CA GLN A 264 16.80 18.86 -25.25
C GLN A 264 17.89 17.90 -25.73
N GLN A 265 17.48 16.81 -26.39
CA GLN A 265 18.34 15.70 -26.78
C GLN A 265 18.21 15.39 -28.28
N ARG A 266 19.34 15.11 -28.94
CA ARG A 266 19.41 14.92 -30.40
C ARG A 266 18.78 13.62 -30.88
N GLU A 267 19.10 12.53 -30.20
CA GLU A 267 18.80 11.15 -30.59
C GLU A 267 18.68 10.30 -29.33
N GLU A 268 18.11 9.12 -29.46
CA GLU A 268 18.04 8.15 -28.36
C GLU A 268 19.43 7.69 -27.90
N ASN A 269 19.52 7.28 -26.64
CA ASN A 269 20.70 6.62 -26.10
C ASN A 269 20.44 5.13 -25.91
N TYR A 270 21.42 4.29 -26.24
CA TYR A 270 21.40 2.85 -25.98
C TYR A 270 22.51 2.43 -25.01
N GLY A 271 22.35 1.26 -24.39
CA GLY A 271 23.33 0.76 -23.43
C GLY A 271 23.36 1.63 -22.18
N CYS A 272 24.56 1.97 -21.73
CA CYS A 272 24.80 2.74 -20.52
C CYS A 272 25.83 3.84 -20.74
N PRO A 273 25.42 4.99 -21.28
CA PRO A 273 26.30 6.14 -21.41
C PRO A 273 26.86 6.61 -20.07
N ASN A 274 27.96 7.37 -20.11
CA ASN A 274 28.51 8.01 -18.92
C ASN A 274 28.10 9.49 -18.87
N HIS A 275 27.77 9.99 -17.69
CA HIS A 275 27.48 11.41 -17.52
C HIS A 275 28.79 12.23 -17.36
N PRO A 276 28.92 13.40 -18.03
CA PRO A 276 27.98 13.98 -18.98
C PRO A 276 28.15 13.43 -20.41
N SER A 277 27.03 13.24 -21.11
CA SER A 277 26.97 12.92 -22.54
C SER A 277 26.14 13.98 -23.26
N PRO A 278 26.68 15.18 -23.55
CA PRO A 278 25.88 16.30 -24.02
C PRO A 278 25.54 16.24 -25.51
N SER A 279 24.31 16.63 -25.85
CA SER A 279 23.86 16.91 -27.22
C SER A 279 23.08 18.24 -27.26
N CYS A 280 22.75 18.75 -28.45
CA CYS A 280 21.95 19.98 -28.63
C CYS A 280 22.34 21.22 -27.79
N GLY A 281 23.62 21.33 -27.39
CA GLY A 281 24.10 22.42 -26.53
C GLY A 281 23.67 22.32 -25.06
N ASN A 282 23.08 21.19 -24.65
CA ASN A 282 22.74 20.90 -23.26
C ASN A 282 24.00 20.56 -22.43
N LYS A 283 23.81 20.33 -21.12
CA LYS A 283 24.90 20.01 -20.17
C LYS A 283 25.13 18.51 -19.98
N GLY A 284 24.47 17.68 -20.79
CA GLY A 284 24.38 16.24 -20.65
C GLY A 284 22.95 15.80 -20.97
N ASP A 285 22.83 14.84 -21.88
CA ASP A 285 21.59 14.12 -22.13
C ASP A 285 21.17 13.38 -20.86
N MET A 286 19.86 13.32 -20.62
CA MET A 286 19.30 12.64 -19.46
C MET A 286 19.04 11.17 -19.78
N PHE A 287 20.06 10.46 -20.26
CA PHE A 287 19.96 9.07 -20.72
C PHE A 287 19.45 8.07 -19.68
N MET A 288 19.47 8.46 -18.39
CA MET A 288 18.90 7.68 -17.29
C MET A 288 17.40 7.92 -17.08
N ASN A 289 16.77 8.77 -17.88
CA ASN A 289 15.34 9.02 -17.84
C ASN A 289 14.59 7.79 -18.35
N TYR A 290 13.51 7.36 -17.70
CA TYR A 290 12.75 6.19 -18.14
C TYR A 290 12.20 6.31 -19.57
N MET A 291 12.07 7.53 -20.11
CA MET A 291 11.62 7.79 -21.49
C MET A 291 12.79 7.88 -22.50
N ASP A 292 14.02 7.47 -22.14
CA ASP A 292 15.11 7.15 -23.07
C ASP A 292 15.12 5.64 -23.43
N TYR A 293 15.97 5.20 -24.37
CA TYR A 293 16.14 3.81 -24.81
C TYR A 293 17.32 3.06 -24.18
N SER A 294 17.94 3.65 -23.15
CA SER A 294 19.06 3.02 -22.45
C SER A 294 18.64 1.71 -21.77
N ASP A 295 19.62 0.87 -21.45
CA ASP A 295 19.39 -0.42 -20.81
C ASP A 295 18.76 -0.23 -19.43
N ASP A 296 17.95 -1.19 -18.97
CA ASP A 296 17.16 -1.08 -17.74
C ASP A 296 18.00 -0.67 -16.53
N HIS A 297 19.24 -1.17 -16.41
CA HIS A 297 20.15 -0.89 -15.29
C HIS A 297 20.72 0.54 -15.27
N CYS A 298 20.46 1.32 -16.31
CA CYS A 298 20.83 2.73 -16.43
C CYS A 298 19.65 3.69 -16.34
N LEU A 299 18.41 3.20 -16.42
CA LEU A 299 17.18 3.99 -16.25
C LEU A 299 16.77 4.06 -14.78
N ASN A 300 16.62 5.27 -14.23
CA ASN A 300 16.35 5.46 -12.79
C ASN A 300 15.54 6.72 -12.40
N ALA A 301 14.97 7.47 -13.35
CA ALA A 301 14.26 8.70 -13.01
C ALA A 301 13.16 9.12 -14.01
N PHE A 302 12.07 9.65 -13.46
CA PHE A 302 11.25 10.68 -14.11
C PHE A 302 11.61 12.06 -13.54
N THR A 303 11.44 13.11 -14.34
CA THR A 303 11.64 14.49 -13.90
C THR A 303 10.45 15.05 -13.11
N VAL A 304 10.61 16.24 -12.53
CA VAL A 304 9.50 16.97 -11.87
C VAL A 304 8.41 17.34 -12.89
N GLY A 305 8.81 17.79 -14.07
CA GLY A 305 7.91 18.14 -15.17
C GLY A 305 7.15 16.93 -15.71
N GLN A 306 7.83 15.80 -15.94
CA GLN A 306 7.19 14.55 -16.37
C GLN A 306 6.17 14.06 -15.34
N ALA A 307 6.54 14.04 -14.06
CA ALA A 307 5.62 13.69 -12.97
C ALA A 307 4.37 14.58 -12.95
N ALA A 308 4.54 15.90 -13.04
CA ALA A 308 3.42 16.83 -13.07
C ALA A 308 2.52 16.63 -14.29
N TYR A 309 3.10 16.36 -15.46
CA TYR A 309 2.36 16.11 -16.69
C TYR A 309 1.51 14.83 -16.62
N MET A 310 2.09 13.72 -16.17
CA MET A 310 1.37 12.45 -15.98
C MET A 310 0.21 12.59 -15.00
N ARG A 311 0.41 13.31 -13.89
CA ARG A 311 -0.67 13.63 -12.94
C ARG A 311 -1.77 14.47 -13.57
N GLN A 312 -1.41 15.41 -14.44
CA GLN A 312 -2.40 16.23 -15.13
C GLN A 312 -3.25 15.39 -16.08
N ILE A 313 -2.66 14.44 -16.80
CA ILE A 313 -3.41 13.46 -17.61
C ILE A 313 -4.39 12.66 -16.75
N LEU A 314 -3.98 12.23 -15.56
CA LEU A 314 -4.86 11.54 -14.60
C LEU A 314 -5.93 12.45 -13.98
N ASN A 315 -5.75 13.76 -13.95
CA ASN A 315 -6.77 14.71 -13.50
C ASN A 315 -7.72 15.16 -14.62
N THR A 316 -7.34 14.95 -15.88
CA THR A 316 -8.12 15.37 -17.05
C THR A 316 -8.58 14.15 -17.86
N SER A 317 -7.80 13.75 -18.86
CA SER A 317 -8.14 12.73 -19.86
C SER A 317 -8.47 11.39 -19.23
N ARG A 318 -7.72 11.01 -18.19
CA ARG A 318 -7.86 9.72 -17.46
C ARG A 318 -8.45 9.89 -16.05
N ALA A 319 -9.20 10.95 -15.79
CA ALA A 319 -9.82 11.22 -14.48
C ALA A 319 -10.67 10.08 -13.92
N ALA A 320 -11.28 9.26 -14.77
CA ALA A 320 -12.08 8.12 -14.32
C ALA A 320 -11.24 7.04 -13.62
N LEU A 321 -9.98 6.87 -14.02
CA LEU A 321 -9.09 5.79 -13.58
C LEU A 321 -8.70 5.90 -12.10
N VAL A 322 -8.69 7.13 -11.58
CA VAL A 322 -8.23 7.47 -10.21
C VAL A 322 -9.37 7.99 -9.33
N ARG A 323 -10.63 7.86 -9.76
CA ARG A 323 -11.79 8.31 -8.98
C ARG A 323 -12.04 7.42 -7.76
N PRO A 324 -12.13 8.00 -6.54
CA PRO A 324 -12.49 7.26 -5.34
C PRO A 324 -13.83 6.51 -5.49
N GLY A 325 -13.86 5.25 -5.06
CA GLY A 325 -15.08 4.42 -5.08
C GLY A 325 -15.34 3.63 -6.37
N ARG A 326 -14.54 3.85 -7.44
CA ARG A 326 -14.47 2.93 -8.59
C ARG A 326 -13.20 2.08 -8.59
N THR A 327 -12.15 2.54 -7.90
CA THR A 327 -10.90 1.81 -7.73
C THR A 327 -11.07 0.69 -6.70
N SER A 328 -11.29 -0.52 -7.19
CA SER A 328 -11.28 -1.73 -6.37
C SER A 328 -9.85 -2.22 -6.21
N CYS A 329 -9.05 -1.47 -5.48
CA CYS A 329 -7.71 -1.88 -5.08
C CYS A 329 -7.70 -2.30 -3.62
N ALA A 330 -6.94 -3.34 -3.31
CA ALA A 330 -6.42 -3.45 -1.95
C ALA A 330 -5.52 -2.22 -1.76
N VAL A 331 -5.96 -1.28 -0.94
CA VAL A 331 -5.08 -0.21 -0.47
C VAL A 331 -4.17 -0.87 0.53
N ASP A 332 -2.95 -1.21 0.11
CA ASP A 332 -1.89 -1.43 1.08
C ASP A 332 -0.55 -0.88 0.55
N PRO A 333 -0.18 0.36 0.91
CA PRO A 333 1.14 0.92 0.70
C PRO A 333 2.21 0.30 1.62
N ASP A 334 1.81 -0.55 2.57
CA ASP A 334 2.60 -1.25 3.58
C ASP A 334 2.38 -2.78 3.52
N ASP A 335 2.00 -3.34 2.37
CA ASP A 335 1.76 -4.79 2.20
C ASP A 335 3.05 -5.57 2.57
N PRO A 336 3.06 -6.35 3.67
CA PRO A 336 4.21 -7.14 4.10
C PRO A 336 4.52 -8.31 3.17
N ASP A 337 3.69 -8.56 2.15
CA ASP A 337 3.88 -9.61 1.16
C ASP A 337 4.58 -9.13 -0.14
N LEU A 338 5.01 -7.86 -0.23
CA LEU A 338 5.88 -7.39 -1.32
C LEU A 338 7.34 -7.77 -1.03
N PRO A 339 8.03 -8.52 -1.90
CA PRO A 339 9.41 -8.91 -1.66
C PRO A 339 10.38 -7.75 -1.69
N THR A 340 11.14 -7.63 -0.62
CA THR A 340 12.24 -6.69 -0.46
C THR A 340 13.47 -7.42 0.08
N CYS A 341 14.65 -6.86 -0.18
CA CYS A 341 15.90 -7.42 0.37
C CYS A 341 16.14 -7.00 1.84
N SER A 342 15.08 -6.77 2.61
CA SER A 342 15.19 -6.21 3.96
C SER A 342 13.97 -6.45 4.85
N ASP A 343 13.01 -7.29 4.44
CA ASP A 343 11.74 -7.50 5.16
C ASP A 343 11.75 -8.75 6.06
N GLY A 344 12.82 -9.53 6.05
CA GLY A 344 12.98 -10.72 6.87
C GLY A 344 12.21 -11.93 6.34
N ILE A 345 11.73 -11.87 5.08
CA ILE A 345 10.97 -12.92 4.42
C ILE A 345 11.71 -13.35 3.14
N LYS A 346 11.55 -14.62 2.76
CA LYS A 346 12.07 -15.13 1.48
C LYS A 346 10.91 -15.25 0.49
N ASN A 347 10.40 -14.12 0.04
CA ASN A 347 9.20 -14.00 -0.78
C ASN A 347 9.50 -13.53 -2.22
N GLY A 348 10.76 -13.30 -2.59
CA GLY A 348 11.21 -12.87 -3.93
C GLY A 348 12.12 -13.87 -4.64
N GLY A 349 12.96 -13.36 -5.55
CA GLY A 349 13.96 -14.15 -6.29
C GLY A 349 15.12 -14.64 -5.44
N GLU A 350 15.10 -14.43 -4.12
CA GLU A 350 16.22 -14.63 -3.21
C GLU A 350 16.67 -16.10 -3.08
N THR A 351 17.95 -16.34 -2.81
CA THR A 351 18.47 -17.67 -2.47
C THR A 351 18.54 -17.90 -0.96
N GLY A 352 18.53 -16.83 -0.15
CA GLY A 352 18.33 -16.80 1.31
C GLY A 352 17.27 -15.76 1.72
N VAL A 353 17.05 -15.53 3.02
CA VAL A 353 16.15 -14.46 3.50
C VAL A 353 16.84 -13.12 3.30
N ASP A 354 16.22 -12.20 2.56
CA ASP A 354 16.76 -10.88 2.21
C ASP A 354 18.12 -10.86 1.49
N CYS A 355 18.62 -12.02 1.06
CA CYS A 355 19.93 -12.13 0.43
C CYS A 355 19.96 -13.17 -0.67
N GLY A 356 20.92 -13.00 -1.57
CA GLY A 356 21.12 -13.88 -2.68
C GLY A 356 19.90 -13.89 -3.58
N GLY A 357 19.86 -14.89 -4.45
CA GLY A 357 19.13 -14.70 -5.68
C GLY A 357 19.70 -13.49 -6.37
N PRO A 358 18.92 -12.84 -7.21
CA PRO A 358 19.54 -11.77 -7.95
C PRO A 358 18.87 -10.40 -7.70
N ASP A 359 17.78 -10.39 -6.92
CA ASP A 359 17.15 -9.29 -6.17
C ASP A 359 18.12 -8.56 -5.24
N CYS A 360 18.93 -9.39 -4.58
CA CYS A 360 19.56 -9.05 -3.33
C CYS A 360 21.05 -9.35 -3.37
N ALA A 361 21.81 -8.68 -2.50
CA ALA A 361 23.24 -8.90 -2.38
C ALA A 361 23.53 -10.38 -2.09
N PRO A 362 24.59 -10.99 -2.66
CA PRO A 362 24.90 -12.41 -2.51
C PRO A 362 24.90 -12.82 -1.03
N CYS A 363 24.23 -13.93 -0.71
CA CYS A 363 24.27 -14.45 0.65
C CYS A 363 25.72 -14.76 1.04
N ASN A 364 26.18 -14.15 2.14
CA ASN A 364 27.51 -14.36 2.64
C ASN A 364 27.66 -15.84 3.08
N THR A 365 28.32 -16.64 2.25
CA THR A 365 28.68 -18.01 2.58
C THR A 365 29.93 -17.96 3.44
N SER A 366 29.77 -18.14 4.75
CA SER A 366 30.90 -18.53 5.59
C SER A 366 30.53 -19.62 6.59
N PRO A 367 31.46 -20.55 6.87
CA PRO A 367 31.14 -21.92 7.21
C PRO A 367 31.03 -22.08 8.72
N GLY A 368 29.81 -22.20 9.21
CA GLY A 368 29.52 -22.57 10.59
C GLY A 368 28.02 -22.66 10.81
N ASN A 369 27.58 -23.75 11.43
CA ASN A 369 26.18 -23.97 11.73
C ASN A 369 25.83 -23.10 12.94
N VAL A 370 25.31 -21.90 12.69
CA VAL A 370 24.70 -21.05 13.72
C VAL A 370 23.20 -21.35 13.73
N ASP A 371 22.68 -21.85 14.85
CA ASP A 371 21.28 -22.30 14.98
C ASP A 371 20.79 -21.98 16.40
N ALA A 372 19.77 -21.13 16.49
CA ALA A 372 19.14 -20.68 17.71
C ALA A 372 17.64 -20.99 17.66
N GLY A 373 17.19 -21.95 18.46
CA GLY A 373 15.80 -22.36 18.53
C GLY A 373 15.12 -21.98 19.85
N ILE A 374 13.79 -22.12 19.89
CA ILE A 374 12.97 -21.89 21.08
C ILE A 374 12.58 -23.22 21.72
N THR A 375 12.82 -23.36 23.02
CA THR A 375 12.46 -24.58 23.78
C THR A 375 11.26 -24.39 24.69
N ALA A 376 10.98 -23.15 25.14
CA ALA A 376 9.81 -22.85 25.95
C ALA A 376 9.39 -21.37 25.88
N VAL A 377 8.10 -21.11 26.03
CA VAL A 377 7.53 -19.76 26.23
C VAL A 377 6.62 -19.80 27.45
N ARG A 378 6.71 -18.79 28.32
CA ARG A 378 5.92 -18.69 29.54
C ARG A 378 5.43 -17.27 29.75
N GLN A 379 4.20 -17.12 30.22
CA GLN A 379 3.69 -15.82 30.68
C GLN A 379 4.25 -15.52 32.07
N LYS A 380 4.87 -14.35 32.24
CA LYS A 380 5.52 -13.93 33.50
C LYS A 380 4.60 -13.10 34.41
N SER A 381 3.57 -12.44 33.86
CA SER A 381 2.49 -11.82 34.65
C SER A 381 1.12 -12.03 34.01
N ALA A 382 0.17 -12.50 34.80
CA ALA A 382 -1.26 -12.34 34.55
C ALA A 382 -1.80 -11.38 35.61
N GLN A 383 -2.41 -10.28 35.17
CA GLN A 383 -3.38 -9.47 35.92
C GLN A 383 -2.87 -8.51 37.02
N GLU A 384 -3.11 -7.20 36.81
CA GLU A 384 -3.55 -6.22 37.83
C GLU A 384 -3.85 -4.83 37.24
N ASP A 385 -3.47 -4.57 35.98
CA ASP A 385 -3.69 -3.27 35.34
C ASP A 385 -4.69 -3.41 34.18
N CYS A 386 -5.73 -2.55 34.13
CA CYS A 386 -6.72 -2.52 33.04
C CYS A 386 -6.10 -2.22 31.66
N SER A 387 -4.80 -1.93 31.62
CA SER A 387 -4.03 -1.60 30.42
C SER A 387 -3.85 -2.76 29.43
N GLY A 388 -4.17 -4.02 29.79
CA GLY A 388 -3.96 -5.19 28.93
C GLY A 388 -2.48 -5.54 28.73
N SER A 389 -1.60 -5.05 29.61
CA SER A 389 -0.14 -5.24 29.53
C SER A 389 0.27 -6.68 29.89
N THR A 390 0.94 -7.36 28.96
CA THR A 390 1.41 -8.75 29.06
C THR A 390 2.94 -8.82 29.00
N ARG A 391 3.54 -9.70 29.81
CA ARG A 391 4.98 -10.01 29.81
C ARG A 391 5.24 -11.49 29.56
N LEU A 392 6.19 -11.79 28.67
CA LEU A 392 6.59 -13.17 28.33
C LEU A 392 8.07 -13.42 28.67
N GLY A 393 8.36 -14.63 29.15
CA GLY A 393 9.69 -15.21 29.23
C GLY A 393 9.86 -16.26 28.12
N VAL A 394 10.93 -16.15 27.33
CA VAL A 394 11.26 -17.05 26.23
C VAL A 394 12.56 -17.77 26.54
N THR A 395 12.55 -19.10 26.48
CA THR A 395 13.77 -19.91 26.61
C THR A 395 14.31 -20.23 25.22
N ILE A 396 15.52 -19.72 24.95
CA ILE A 396 16.26 -20.00 23.71
C ILE A 396 17.33 -21.06 23.97
N ARG A 397 17.64 -21.85 22.94
CA ARG A 397 18.72 -22.84 22.93
C ARG A 397 19.62 -22.62 21.72
N ASN A 398 20.93 -22.72 21.91
CA ASN A 398 21.88 -22.81 20.80
C ASN A 398 21.97 -24.27 20.32
N PHE A 399 21.38 -24.60 19.17
CA PHE A 399 21.49 -25.91 18.54
C PHE A 399 22.68 -25.99 17.55
N GLY A 400 23.28 -24.85 17.23
CA GLY A 400 24.44 -24.76 16.36
C GLY A 400 25.74 -25.21 17.02
N ASN A 401 26.82 -25.21 16.23
CA ASN A 401 28.17 -25.53 16.68
C ASN A 401 29.05 -24.29 16.94
N ILE A 402 28.49 -23.09 16.73
CA ILE A 402 29.12 -21.80 17.06
C ILE A 402 28.43 -21.20 18.27
N THR A 403 29.19 -20.54 19.14
CA THR A 403 28.63 -19.82 20.31
C THR A 403 27.71 -18.69 19.85
N LEU A 404 26.48 -18.67 20.36
CA LEU A 404 25.49 -17.64 20.06
C LEU A 404 25.77 -16.40 20.92
N GLN A 405 26.02 -15.28 20.26
CA GLN A 405 26.38 -14.00 20.85
C GLN A 405 25.26 -12.96 20.72
N ARG A 406 24.42 -13.08 19.71
CA ARG A 406 23.24 -12.25 19.51
C ARG A 406 22.13 -13.03 18.80
N VAL A 407 20.88 -12.73 19.10
CA VAL A 407 19.70 -13.25 18.39
C VAL A 407 18.55 -12.27 18.61
N ARG A 408 17.72 -12.06 17.59
CA ARG A 408 16.50 -11.28 17.72
C ARG A 408 15.35 -12.22 18.07
N ILE A 409 14.59 -11.89 19.11
CA ILE A 409 13.43 -12.66 19.56
C ILE A 409 12.19 -11.82 19.27
N VAL A 410 11.23 -12.40 18.57
CA VAL A 410 10.02 -11.71 18.09
C VAL A 410 8.78 -12.44 18.60
N VAL A 411 7.80 -11.69 19.09
CA VAL A 411 6.45 -12.17 19.39
C VAL A 411 5.49 -11.50 18.42
N ALA A 412 4.77 -12.30 17.65
CA ALA A 412 3.83 -11.83 16.63
C ALA A 412 2.44 -12.43 16.81
N ARG A 413 1.43 -11.73 16.30
CA ARG A 413 0.04 -12.21 16.16
C ARG A 413 -0.38 -12.01 14.71
N GLY A 414 -0.50 -13.09 13.95
CA GLY A 414 -0.60 -12.98 12.48
C GLY A 414 0.66 -12.32 11.93
N SER A 415 0.50 -11.28 11.11
CA SER A 415 1.61 -10.49 10.55
C SER A 415 2.11 -9.37 11.48
N SER A 416 1.38 -9.03 12.55
CA SER A 416 1.75 -7.92 13.44
C SER A 416 2.76 -8.34 14.51
N ILE A 417 3.88 -7.61 14.61
CA ILE A 417 4.85 -7.77 15.70
C ILE A 417 4.30 -7.06 16.95
N MET A 418 4.10 -7.82 18.02
CA MET A 418 3.61 -7.30 19.30
C MET A 418 4.75 -6.76 20.17
N THR A 419 5.87 -7.49 20.21
CA THR A 419 7.09 -7.10 20.91
C THR A 419 8.29 -7.80 20.29
N SER A 420 9.48 -7.19 20.41
CA SER A 420 10.72 -7.84 20.02
C SER A 420 11.89 -7.40 20.90
N LEU A 421 12.92 -8.22 20.97
CA LEU A 421 14.14 -7.96 21.73
C LEU A 421 15.36 -8.44 20.93
N ASN A 422 16.35 -7.55 20.76
CA ASN A 422 17.67 -7.92 20.26
C ASN A 422 18.53 -8.39 21.43
N TRP A 423 18.51 -9.68 21.73
CA TRP A 423 19.32 -10.24 22.79
C TRP A 423 20.80 -10.25 22.39
N THR A 424 21.67 -9.89 23.33
CA THR A 424 23.13 -10.05 23.22
C THR A 424 23.65 -10.75 24.46
N GLY A 425 24.69 -11.58 24.31
CA GLY A 425 25.25 -12.35 25.41
C GLY A 425 26.24 -13.40 24.95
N THR A 426 26.36 -14.48 25.71
CA THR A 426 27.19 -15.64 25.34
C THR A 426 26.42 -16.90 25.70
N LEU A 427 26.04 -17.67 24.70
CA LEU A 427 25.31 -18.93 24.85
C LEU A 427 26.05 -20.03 24.06
N PRO A 428 26.87 -20.87 24.74
CA PRO A 428 27.63 -21.93 24.09
C PRO A 428 26.74 -22.96 23.37
N PRO A 429 27.29 -23.72 22.40
CA PRO A 429 26.58 -24.84 21.76
C PRO A 429 25.89 -25.77 22.77
N GLY A 430 24.62 -26.06 22.55
CA GLY A 430 23.78 -26.92 23.39
C GLY A 430 23.23 -26.28 24.67
N ALA A 431 23.60 -25.05 25.01
CA ALA A 431 23.13 -24.36 26.22
C ALA A 431 21.78 -23.65 26.00
N GLU A 432 21.03 -23.46 27.09
CA GLU A 432 19.74 -22.76 27.11
C GLU A 432 19.77 -21.51 28.01
N ARG A 433 18.93 -20.54 27.68
CA ARG A 433 18.75 -19.33 28.50
C ARG A 433 17.32 -18.81 28.41
N GLU A 434 16.73 -18.49 29.56
CA GLU A 434 15.48 -17.75 29.62
C GLU A 434 15.73 -16.24 29.52
N ILE A 435 14.94 -15.57 28.70
CA ILE A 435 15.03 -14.14 28.40
C ILE A 435 13.64 -13.53 28.59
N GLU A 436 13.57 -12.46 29.38
CA GLU A 436 12.34 -11.70 29.58
C GLU A 436 12.19 -10.63 28.48
N LEU A 437 11.02 -10.59 27.86
CA LEU A 437 10.71 -9.65 26.79
C LEU A 437 10.09 -8.35 27.33
N PRO A 438 10.22 -7.23 26.59
CA PRO A 438 9.48 -6.01 26.90
C PRO A 438 7.96 -6.26 26.96
N ALA A 439 7.28 -5.58 27.89
CA ALA A 439 5.83 -5.68 28.03
C ALA A 439 5.11 -5.12 26.79
N PHE A 440 3.98 -5.70 26.44
CA PHE A 440 3.15 -5.28 25.29
C PHE A 440 1.67 -5.43 25.62
N ILE A 441 0.82 -4.69 24.90
CA ILE A 441 -0.62 -4.66 25.15
C ILE A 441 -1.33 -5.69 24.25
N LEU A 442 -2.24 -6.47 24.83
CA LEU A 442 -3.15 -7.32 24.10
C LEU A 442 -4.59 -6.89 24.37
N SER A 443 -5.43 -6.96 23.33
CA SER A 443 -6.88 -6.84 23.51
C SER A 443 -7.39 -7.99 24.38
N GLU A 444 -8.54 -7.85 25.01
CA GLU A 444 -9.11 -8.94 25.79
C GLU A 444 -9.38 -10.18 24.91
N GLY A 445 -9.21 -11.37 25.49
CA GLY A 445 -9.58 -12.64 24.89
C GLY A 445 -8.39 -13.59 24.68
N ASN A 446 -8.68 -14.72 24.03
CA ASN A 446 -7.66 -15.71 23.69
C ASN A 446 -6.86 -15.26 22.49
N HIS A 447 -5.53 -15.21 22.65
CA HIS A 447 -4.60 -14.91 21.58
C HIS A 447 -3.76 -16.15 21.30
N ASN A 448 -3.56 -16.42 20.01
CA ASN A 448 -2.54 -17.33 19.54
C ASN A 448 -1.38 -16.51 19.00
N LEU A 449 -0.24 -16.58 19.68
CA LEU A 449 0.97 -15.83 19.34
C LEU A 449 1.99 -16.76 18.71
N ILE A 450 2.78 -16.25 17.78
CA ILE A 450 3.97 -16.92 17.27
C ILE A 450 5.17 -16.26 17.93
N VAL A 451 5.94 -17.04 18.66
CA VAL A 451 7.24 -16.59 19.20
C VAL A 451 8.33 -17.20 18.33
N ARG A 452 9.27 -16.38 17.86
CA ARG A 452 10.34 -16.82 16.96
C ARG A 452 11.70 -16.16 17.20
N THR A 453 12.77 -16.86 16.87
CA THR A 453 14.15 -16.35 16.80
C THR A 453 14.51 -15.94 15.37
N GLU A 454 15.33 -14.91 15.22
CA GLU A 454 15.83 -14.40 13.94
C GLU A 454 17.32 -14.02 14.04
N HIS A 455 18.01 -14.14 12.91
CA HIS A 455 19.38 -13.67 12.69
C HIS A 455 20.37 -14.07 13.81
N PRO A 456 20.51 -15.36 14.16
CA PRO A 456 21.50 -15.75 15.15
C PRO A 456 22.91 -15.35 14.70
N ASN A 457 23.64 -14.64 15.54
CA ASN A 457 24.92 -13.99 15.21
C ASN A 457 24.88 -13.04 14.01
N GLY A 458 23.70 -12.61 13.53
CA GLY A 458 23.54 -11.85 12.29
C GLY A 458 23.71 -12.70 11.04
N SER A 459 23.62 -14.03 11.17
CA SER A 459 23.67 -15.02 10.10
C SER A 459 22.31 -15.70 9.93
N ILE A 460 22.15 -16.47 8.86
CA ILE A 460 20.97 -17.31 8.65
C ILE A 460 21.04 -18.50 9.62
N ASP A 461 19.92 -18.79 10.26
CA ASP A 461 19.77 -19.96 11.13
C ASP A 461 19.86 -21.27 10.32
N ALA A 462 20.62 -22.25 10.79
CA ALA A 462 20.80 -23.51 10.08
C ALA A 462 19.58 -24.44 10.13
N ASN A 463 18.64 -24.26 11.08
CA ASN A 463 17.47 -25.13 11.22
C ASN A 463 16.18 -24.38 11.52
N ASN A 464 15.52 -23.88 10.48
CA ASN A 464 14.27 -23.13 10.61
C ASN A 464 13.10 -23.86 11.29
N SER A 465 13.17 -25.18 11.47
CA SER A 465 12.09 -25.94 12.13
C SER A 465 11.99 -25.72 13.64
N ASN A 466 13.07 -25.25 14.29
CA ASN A 466 13.10 -25.00 15.74
C ASN A 466 13.03 -23.49 16.09
N ASN A 467 12.99 -22.61 15.08
CA ASN A 467 13.04 -21.16 15.27
C ASN A 467 11.74 -20.59 15.83
N ALA A 468 10.62 -21.29 15.68
CA ALA A 468 9.30 -20.74 16.00
C ALA A 468 8.44 -21.73 16.81
N THR A 469 7.61 -21.19 17.69
CA THR A 469 6.60 -21.95 18.42
C THR A 469 5.32 -21.15 18.58
N ASN A 470 4.17 -21.83 18.54
CA ASN A 470 2.89 -21.22 18.83
C ASN A 470 2.67 -21.20 20.35
N PHE A 471 2.21 -20.05 20.86
CA PHE A 471 1.91 -19.85 22.26
C PHE A 471 0.53 -19.20 22.40
N SER A 472 -0.40 -19.98 22.95
CA SER A 472 -1.73 -19.47 23.28
C SER A 472 -1.74 -18.89 24.69
N LEU A 473 -2.28 -17.68 24.83
CA LEU A 473 -2.53 -17.06 26.13
C LEU A 473 -3.88 -16.36 26.13
N THR A 474 -4.46 -16.19 27.32
CA THR A 474 -5.68 -15.39 27.49
C THR A 474 -5.28 -14.05 28.08
N ALA A 475 -5.48 -12.98 27.32
CA ALA A 475 -5.25 -11.63 27.81
C ALA A 475 -6.53 -11.14 28.50
N SER A 476 -6.39 -10.66 29.72
CA SER A 476 -7.43 -9.91 30.44
C SER A 476 -7.19 -8.42 30.19
N GLY A 477 -8.08 -7.80 29.40
CA GLY A 477 -8.15 -6.35 29.19
C GLY A 477 -9.58 -5.89 29.48
N GLY A 478 -9.78 -4.61 29.84
CA GLY A 478 -11.10 -4.11 30.18
C GLY A 478 -11.16 -2.59 30.20
N ASN A 479 -12.36 -2.03 30.14
CA ASN A 479 -12.60 -0.61 30.32
C ASN A 479 -12.44 -0.26 31.80
N GLN A 480 -11.59 0.72 32.08
CA GLN A 480 -11.51 1.30 33.42
C GLN A 480 -12.78 2.10 33.68
N MET A 481 -13.35 1.87 34.86
CA MET A 481 -14.58 2.45 35.35
C MET A 481 -14.34 2.99 36.76
N LEU A 482 -15.07 4.02 37.13
CA LEU A 482 -15.03 4.59 38.48
C LEU A 482 -16.45 4.64 39.03
N LEU A 483 -16.75 3.82 40.04
CA LEU A 483 -17.96 3.95 40.83
C LEU A 483 -17.67 4.89 42.00
N VAL A 484 -18.37 6.02 42.03
CA VAL A 484 -18.32 7.02 43.09
C VAL A 484 -19.60 6.90 43.90
N ILE A 485 -19.48 6.75 45.22
CA ILE A 485 -20.62 6.71 46.13
C ILE A 485 -20.40 7.77 47.20
N GLN A 486 -21.35 8.69 47.33
CA GLN A 486 -21.52 9.50 48.53
C GLN A 486 -22.47 8.73 49.45
N PRO A 487 -22.00 8.16 50.56
CA PRO A 487 -22.89 7.53 51.51
C PRO A 487 -23.64 8.59 52.33
N ASP A 488 -24.71 8.16 52.98
CA ASP A 488 -25.29 8.82 54.15
C ASP A 488 -24.47 8.50 55.42
N ASP A 489 -25.04 8.75 56.60
CA ASP A 489 -24.34 8.49 57.88
C ASP A 489 -24.06 6.99 58.14
N TYR A 490 -24.64 6.07 57.34
CA TYR A 490 -24.62 4.61 57.53
C TYR A 490 -24.02 3.84 56.34
N ALA A 491 -22.84 4.25 55.87
CA ALA A 491 -22.19 3.59 54.73
C ALA A 491 -21.97 2.07 54.88
N GLY A 492 -21.89 1.53 56.10
CA GLY A 492 -21.71 0.11 56.35
C GLY A 492 -22.85 -0.76 55.85
N ASP A 493 -24.02 -0.16 55.61
CA ASP A 493 -25.19 -0.83 55.04
C ASP A 493 -25.12 -0.97 53.52
N ILE A 494 -24.22 -0.21 52.89
CA ILE A 494 -24.06 -0.17 51.44
C ILE A 494 -23.22 -1.36 50.95
N SER A 495 -23.78 -2.10 49.99
CA SER A 495 -23.03 -3.05 49.17
C SER A 495 -23.44 -2.97 47.72
N TRP A 496 -22.53 -3.29 46.81
CA TRP A 496 -22.81 -3.26 45.38
C TRP A 496 -22.22 -4.46 44.65
N MET A 497 -22.80 -4.79 43.51
CA MET A 497 -22.25 -5.78 42.58
C MET A 497 -22.59 -5.46 41.14
N ILE A 498 -21.74 -5.88 40.22
CA ILE A 498 -21.96 -5.81 38.78
C ILE A 498 -22.09 -7.22 38.23
N ARG A 499 -23.11 -7.44 37.38
CA ARG A 499 -23.32 -8.70 36.67
C ARG A 499 -23.34 -8.46 35.16
N ASN A 500 -22.77 -9.38 34.39
CA ASN A 500 -22.90 -9.40 32.93
C ASN A 500 -24.28 -9.93 32.51
N GLU A 501 -24.56 -9.93 31.19
CA GLU A 501 -25.83 -10.45 30.64
C GLU A 501 -26.10 -11.92 30.99
N ALA A 502 -25.06 -12.75 31.08
CA ALA A 502 -25.16 -14.14 31.51
C ALA A 502 -25.52 -14.29 33.01
N GLY A 503 -25.55 -13.19 33.76
CA GLY A 503 -25.89 -13.16 35.18
C GLY A 503 -24.71 -13.45 36.11
N THR A 504 -23.51 -13.66 35.57
CA THR A 504 -22.27 -13.87 36.32
C THR A 504 -21.85 -12.58 37.01
N LYS A 505 -21.50 -12.67 38.30
CA LYS A 505 -20.97 -11.54 39.07
C LYS A 505 -19.53 -11.27 38.66
N VAL A 506 -19.26 -10.07 38.15
CA VAL A 506 -17.93 -9.67 37.61
C VAL A 506 -17.20 -8.65 38.49
N ALA A 507 -17.92 -7.90 39.33
CA ALA A 507 -17.34 -7.03 40.37
C ALA A 507 -18.28 -6.90 41.56
N SER A 508 -17.77 -6.57 42.75
CA SER A 508 -18.56 -6.24 43.93
C SER A 508 -17.74 -5.51 44.99
N GLY A 509 -18.39 -4.69 45.80
CA GLY A 509 -17.82 -4.02 46.97
C GLY A 509 -18.85 -3.85 48.09
N GLY A 510 -18.41 -3.40 49.26
CA GLY A 510 -19.23 -3.26 50.46
C GLY A 510 -18.39 -3.39 51.74
N GLY A 511 -19.06 -3.35 52.91
CA GLY A 511 -18.40 -3.46 54.21
C GLY A 511 -17.66 -2.19 54.62
N TYR A 512 -18.20 -1.04 54.21
CA TYR A 512 -17.67 0.28 54.57
C TYR A 512 -17.89 0.53 56.08
N LYS A 513 -17.14 1.47 56.67
CA LYS A 513 -17.27 1.78 58.10
C LYS A 513 -18.15 3.01 58.26
N ASP A 514 -19.15 2.94 59.14
CA ASP A 514 -20.06 4.06 59.44
C ASP A 514 -19.33 5.29 59.98
N GLY A 515 -19.90 6.47 59.71
CA GLY A 515 -19.38 7.77 60.13
C GLY A 515 -19.49 8.85 59.06
N ARG A 516 -18.97 10.05 59.33
CA ARG A 516 -18.84 11.11 58.31
C ARG A 516 -17.74 10.72 57.32
N ILE A 517 -18.12 10.05 56.24
CA ILE A 517 -17.18 9.47 55.28
C ILE A 517 -17.04 10.38 54.07
N SER A 518 -15.82 10.40 53.55
CA SER A 518 -15.45 10.90 52.22
C SER A 518 -16.24 10.18 51.10
N LEU A 519 -16.15 10.67 49.87
CA LEU A 519 -16.59 9.89 48.70
C LEU A 519 -15.90 8.52 48.66
N ILE A 520 -16.67 7.44 48.59
CA ILE A 520 -16.19 6.09 48.27
C ILE A 520 -15.90 6.06 46.78
N LYS A 521 -14.72 5.58 46.39
CA LYS A 521 -14.28 5.48 45.00
C LYS A 521 -13.79 4.07 44.74
N GLU A 522 -14.48 3.37 43.86
CA GLU A 522 -14.16 2.01 43.47
C GLU A 522 -13.75 2.00 42.01
N GLU A 523 -12.51 1.63 41.75
CA GLU A 523 -11.99 1.44 40.39
C GLU A 523 -12.32 0.03 39.92
N ILE A 524 -13.00 -0.06 38.79
CA ILE A 524 -13.57 -1.31 38.29
C ILE A 524 -13.08 -1.54 36.85
N CYS A 525 -12.70 -2.77 36.52
CA CYS A 525 -12.32 -3.16 35.18
C CYS A 525 -13.41 -4.03 34.56
N LEU A 526 -14.06 -3.57 33.49
CA LEU A 526 -15.12 -4.34 32.82
C LEU A 526 -14.83 -4.55 31.32
N PRO A 527 -14.91 -5.79 30.82
CA PRO A 527 -14.92 -6.09 29.38
C PRO A 527 -15.95 -5.28 28.60
N ASN A 528 -15.82 -5.19 27.27
CA ASN A 528 -16.90 -4.67 26.44
C ASN A 528 -18.15 -5.54 26.59
N GLY A 529 -19.31 -4.91 26.75
CA GLY A 529 -20.59 -5.60 26.89
C GLY A 529 -21.61 -4.79 27.67
N CYS A 530 -22.76 -5.42 27.90
CA CYS A 530 -23.83 -4.88 28.73
C CYS A 530 -23.82 -5.52 30.13
N TYR A 531 -24.08 -4.68 31.13
CA TYR A 531 -24.01 -5.01 32.53
C TYR A 531 -25.18 -4.41 33.29
N ARG A 532 -25.38 -4.93 34.50
CA ARG A 532 -26.22 -4.29 35.51
C ARG A 532 -25.43 -4.04 36.78
N LEU A 533 -25.42 -2.79 37.22
CA LEU A 533 -24.99 -2.38 38.55
C LEU A 533 -26.17 -2.58 39.51
N ILE A 534 -25.93 -3.28 40.61
CA ILE A 534 -26.90 -3.52 41.67
C ILE A 534 -26.31 -2.94 42.95
N VAL A 535 -26.93 -1.88 43.48
CA VAL A 535 -26.57 -1.28 44.77
C VAL A 535 -27.63 -1.68 45.78
N LYS A 536 -27.22 -2.02 47.00
CA LYS A 536 -28.07 -2.53 48.07
C LYS A 536 -27.81 -1.75 49.34
N ASP A 537 -28.89 -1.58 50.07
CA ASP A 537 -28.91 -1.08 51.44
C ASP A 537 -29.56 -2.17 52.32
N SER A 538 -28.98 -2.39 53.50
CA SER A 538 -29.28 -3.52 54.37
C SER A 538 -30.53 -3.29 55.23
N TYR A 539 -30.86 -2.03 55.55
CA TYR A 539 -32.01 -1.64 56.37
C TYR A 539 -33.25 -1.26 55.56
N GLY A 540 -33.07 -0.93 54.28
CA GLY A 540 -34.13 -0.70 53.31
C GLY A 540 -34.63 0.74 53.26
N ASP A 541 -33.89 1.68 53.83
CA ASP A 541 -34.12 3.12 53.77
C ASP A 541 -33.34 3.82 52.65
N GLY A 542 -32.46 3.09 51.96
CA GLY A 542 -31.71 3.61 50.81
C GLY A 542 -30.40 4.22 51.26
N ILE A 543 -29.88 5.18 50.50
CA ILE A 543 -28.69 5.95 50.90
C ILE A 543 -28.98 7.46 50.97
N CYS A 544 -30.27 7.82 50.96
CA CYS A 544 -30.84 9.16 51.10
C CYS A 544 -32.21 9.00 51.78
N CYS A 545 -32.77 9.92 52.58
CA CYS A 545 -32.40 11.33 52.79
C CYS A 545 -32.51 11.78 54.26
N ASP A 546 -33.11 10.94 55.11
CA ASP A 546 -33.38 11.28 56.52
C ASP A 546 -32.10 11.29 57.38
N TYR A 547 -31.06 10.57 56.93
CA TYR A 547 -29.78 10.40 57.65
C TYR A 547 -28.56 10.84 56.82
N GLY A 548 -28.78 11.63 55.77
CA GLY A 548 -27.73 12.13 54.87
C GLY A 548 -28.17 12.15 53.41
N GLU A 549 -27.56 13.02 52.61
CA GLU A 549 -27.86 13.19 51.18
C GLU A 549 -26.88 12.34 50.34
N GLY A 550 -27.01 11.01 50.41
CA GLY A 550 -26.15 10.11 49.67
C GLY A 550 -26.65 9.84 48.23
N TRP A 551 -25.71 9.49 47.36
CA TRP A 551 -25.93 9.25 45.93
C TRP A 551 -24.81 8.37 45.36
N TYR A 552 -25.00 7.80 44.17
CA TYR A 552 -23.91 7.14 43.46
C TYR A 552 -23.88 7.46 41.97
N GLU A 553 -22.69 7.38 41.38
CA GLU A 553 -22.45 7.50 39.94
C GLU A 553 -21.40 6.48 39.49
N LEU A 554 -21.71 5.73 38.44
CA LEU A 554 -20.75 4.93 37.70
C LEU A 554 -20.28 5.71 36.47
N ARG A 555 -18.97 5.93 36.35
CA ARG A 555 -18.36 6.71 35.26
C ARG A 555 -17.40 5.86 34.44
N SER A 556 -17.36 6.08 33.13
CA SER A 556 -16.34 5.52 32.25
C SER A 556 -14.96 6.13 32.55
N GLY A 557 -13.89 5.51 32.05
CA GLY A 557 -12.53 6.06 32.11
C GLY A 557 -12.37 7.41 31.38
N THR A 558 -13.31 7.77 30.50
CA THR A 558 -13.39 9.09 29.85
C THR A 558 -14.20 10.12 30.64
N GLY A 559 -14.88 9.70 31.73
CA GLY A 559 -15.65 10.55 32.63
C GLY A 559 -17.16 10.57 32.36
N ASP A 560 -17.65 9.85 31.34
CA ASP A 560 -19.07 9.77 30.99
C ASP A 560 -19.85 9.00 32.05
N ILE A 561 -21.01 9.53 32.48
CA ILE A 561 -21.86 8.86 33.48
C ILE A 561 -22.65 7.74 32.79
N LEU A 562 -22.42 6.50 33.22
CA LEU A 562 -23.07 5.30 32.69
C LEU A 562 -24.28 4.84 33.53
N ALA A 563 -24.27 5.12 34.83
CA ALA A 563 -25.39 4.89 35.74
C ALA A 563 -25.31 5.90 36.89
N ALA A 564 -26.44 6.40 37.38
CA ALA A 564 -26.47 7.35 38.49
C ALA A 564 -27.78 7.29 39.25
N SER A 565 -27.74 7.45 40.56
CA SER A 565 -28.89 7.47 41.45
C SER A 565 -28.79 8.62 42.43
N ASP A 566 -29.94 9.21 42.76
CA ASP A 566 -30.11 10.20 43.82
C ASP A 566 -30.22 9.56 45.22
N GLY A 567 -30.09 8.23 45.31
CA GLY A 567 -30.05 7.50 46.58
C GLY A 567 -31.41 7.09 47.15
N TYR A 568 -32.51 7.50 46.52
CA TYR A 568 -33.87 7.18 46.99
C TYR A 568 -34.34 5.81 46.51
N TYR A 569 -33.99 4.76 47.27
CA TYR A 569 -34.45 3.40 47.02
C TYR A 569 -34.64 2.64 48.35
N GLY A 570 -35.30 1.48 48.29
CA GLY A 570 -35.45 0.63 49.48
C GLY A 570 -34.22 -0.26 49.70
N TYR A 571 -34.42 -1.58 49.78
CA TYR A 571 -33.31 -2.53 49.96
C TYR A 571 -32.33 -2.65 48.78
N ARG A 572 -32.71 -2.21 47.58
CA ARG A 572 -31.86 -2.31 46.38
C ARG A 572 -32.32 -1.42 45.24
N GLU A 573 -31.36 -1.05 44.43
CA GLU A 573 -31.54 -0.46 43.10
C GLU A 573 -30.78 -1.27 42.05
N THR A 574 -31.23 -1.25 40.80
CA THR A 574 -30.54 -1.92 39.69
C THR A 574 -30.59 -1.03 38.45
N GLN A 575 -29.42 -0.70 37.92
CA GLN A 575 -29.28 0.08 36.69
C GLN A 575 -28.50 -0.69 35.63
N TRP A 576 -29.00 -0.65 34.40
CA TRP A 576 -28.36 -1.26 33.25
C TRP A 576 -27.45 -0.24 32.55
N PHE A 577 -26.30 -0.69 32.10
CA PHE A 577 -25.39 0.09 31.28
C PHE A 577 -24.68 -0.80 30.26
N CYS A 578 -24.36 -0.25 29.09
CA CYS A 578 -23.64 -0.93 28.03
C CYS A 578 -22.43 -0.11 27.60
N MET A 579 -21.39 -0.80 27.16
CA MET A 579 -20.15 -0.17 26.67
C MET A 579 -20.18 0.15 25.16
N GLU A 580 -21.34 0.07 24.49
CA GLU A 580 -21.47 0.33 23.06
C GLU A 580 -21.89 1.80 22.79
N ASP A 581 -21.16 2.48 21.90
CA ASP A 581 -21.48 3.76 21.25
C ASP A 581 -21.27 5.13 21.97
N LEU A 582 -20.16 5.29 22.70
CA LEU A 582 -19.64 6.63 23.05
C LEU A 582 -18.98 7.39 21.86
N ALA A 583 -18.90 6.76 20.67
CA ALA A 583 -18.45 7.41 19.43
C ALA A 583 -19.60 8.06 18.62
N PHE A 584 -20.84 7.58 18.75
CA PHE A 584 -21.98 8.07 17.95
C PHE A 584 -22.73 9.26 18.59
N SER A 585 -22.57 9.51 19.89
CA SER A 585 -23.26 10.63 20.56
C SER A 585 -22.74 12.02 20.14
N ARG A 586 -21.51 12.12 19.61
CA ARG A 586 -20.91 13.40 19.18
C ARG A 586 -21.37 13.90 17.81
N LEU A 587 -21.94 13.04 16.95
CA LEU A 587 -22.46 13.46 15.64
C LEU A 587 -23.90 14.00 15.70
N ASN A 588 -24.66 13.69 16.76
CA ASN A 588 -26.06 14.12 16.87
C ASN A 588 -26.24 15.44 17.65
N VAL A 589 -25.27 15.85 18.49
CA VAL A 589 -25.34 17.16 19.16
C VAL A 589 -25.02 18.33 18.20
N GLU A 590 -24.15 18.13 17.20
CA GLU A 590 -23.85 19.16 16.19
C GLU A 590 -24.93 19.31 15.10
N ARG A 591 -25.77 18.30 14.89
CA ARG A 591 -26.91 18.37 13.95
C ARG A 591 -28.09 19.17 14.50
N ASP A 592 -28.37 19.08 15.81
CA ASP A 592 -29.49 19.81 16.42
C ASP A 592 -29.21 21.31 16.63
N GLN A 593 -27.95 21.73 16.76
CA GLN A 593 -27.60 23.15 16.86
C GLN A 593 -27.69 23.91 15.51
N ARG A 594 -27.63 23.22 14.36
CA ARG A 594 -27.80 23.86 13.03
C ARG A 594 -29.25 24.04 12.61
N LEU A 595 -30.21 23.37 13.24
CA LEU A 595 -31.63 23.48 12.91
C LEU A 595 -32.36 24.60 13.68
N GLN A 596 -31.75 25.18 14.73
CA GLN A 596 -32.36 26.29 15.49
C GLN A 596 -31.94 27.70 15.03
N THR A 597 -30.92 27.85 14.18
CA THR A 597 -30.45 29.18 13.72
C THR A 597 -31.01 29.61 12.35
N GLY A 598 -31.91 28.83 11.75
CA GLY A 598 -32.38 29.00 10.36
C GLY A 598 -33.68 29.78 10.15
N ASN A 599 -34.26 30.44 11.17
CA ASN A 599 -35.54 31.15 11.00
C ASN A 599 -35.45 32.63 11.42
N ARG A 600 -34.89 33.47 10.54
CA ARG A 600 -35.13 34.93 10.54
C ARG A 600 -35.91 35.32 9.29
N VAL A 601 -37.24 35.39 9.42
CA VAL A 601 -38.10 36.02 8.42
C VAL A 601 -37.85 37.53 8.43
N ARG A 602 -37.36 38.05 7.30
CA ARG A 602 -37.19 39.48 7.02
C ARG A 602 -38.56 40.16 6.90
N LYS A 603 -38.78 41.20 7.70
CA LYS A 603 -39.82 42.21 7.49
C LYS A 603 -39.43 43.07 6.28
N THR A 604 -40.34 43.23 5.32
CA THR A 604 -40.31 44.27 4.28
C THR A 604 -41.27 45.41 4.66
N PRO A 605 -40.94 46.68 4.40
CA PRO A 605 -41.91 47.77 4.53
C PRO A 605 -42.32 48.40 3.19
N ALA A 606 -43.60 48.81 3.19
CA ALA A 606 -44.22 49.92 2.48
C ALA A 606 -44.65 49.76 1.01
N GLY A 607 -45.96 49.85 0.81
CA GLY A 607 -46.62 50.12 -0.47
C GLY A 607 -48.15 50.07 -0.30
N ALA A 608 -48.75 51.21 0.05
CA ALA A 608 -50.18 51.35 0.27
C ALA A 608 -50.96 51.59 -1.05
N ILE A 609 -52.28 51.36 -0.96
CA ILE A 609 -53.40 52.10 -1.61
C ILE A 609 -54.31 51.29 -2.58
N LYS A 610 -55.60 51.28 -2.19
CA LYS A 610 -56.87 51.16 -2.96
C LYS A 610 -57.24 49.81 -3.59
N SER A 611 -58.50 49.40 -3.72
CA SER A 611 -59.83 49.69 -3.16
C SER A 611 -60.83 48.95 -4.04
N LEU A 612 -62.02 48.66 -3.51
CA LEU A 612 -63.28 48.32 -4.22
C LEU A 612 -63.48 46.87 -4.66
N ASN A 613 -64.19 46.12 -3.81
CA ASN A 613 -65.59 45.68 -3.95
C ASN A 613 -65.82 44.33 -3.29
#